data_AF-A0AAX2TLV0-F1
#
_entry.id   AF-A0AAX2TLV0-F1
#
_cell.length_a   1.000
_cell.length_b   1.000
_cell.length_c   1.000
_cell.angle_alpha   90.00
_cell.angle_beta   90.00
_cell.angle_gamma   90.00
#
_symmetry.space_group_name_H-M   'P 1'
#
loop_
_entity.id
_entity.type
_entity.pdbx_description
1 polymer ?
#
loop_
_entity_poly.entity_id
_entity_poly.type
_entity_poly.pdbx_seq_one_letter_code
_entity_poly.pdbx_strand_id
1 'polypeptide(L)'
;ESLTAFANGGAWDRDKWQQNETVVVFATKTSPLNSYSFTPFAEPFMQFAKAYVRYRYSHRPVKSLAMMLQALRCVEAGLLASCSRADVGLLSGAVMDVCANKCKEFYSSEDVHHKTGLQLQAVFDFLREKSL
;
A
#
# COMPACT_ATOMS: atom_id res chain seq x y z
N GLU A 1 -22.48 11.45 -3.06
CA GLU A 1 -21.13 11.69 -3.64
C GLU A 1 -20.98 10.88 -4.92
N SER A 2 -20.42 11.46 -5.97
CA SER A 2 -20.30 10.82 -7.29
C SER A 2 -19.01 9.99 -7.34
N LEU A 3 -19.12 8.66 -7.24
CA LEU A 3 -18.02 7.68 -7.25
C LEU A 3 -17.47 7.43 -8.67
N THR A 4 -17.08 8.48 -9.41
CA THR A 4 -16.65 8.35 -10.82
C THR A 4 -15.17 8.03 -11.00
N ALA A 5 -14.35 8.13 -9.96
CA ALA A 5 -12.89 7.94 -10.05
C ALA A 5 -12.46 6.55 -10.58
N PHE A 6 -13.30 5.54 -10.37
CA PHE A 6 -13.04 4.15 -10.76
C PHE A 6 -14.06 3.62 -11.79
N ALA A 7 -14.89 4.50 -12.37
CA ALA A 7 -16.05 4.12 -13.20
C ALA A 7 -15.70 3.68 -14.64
N ASN A 8 -14.54 4.07 -15.16
CA ASN A 8 -14.08 3.59 -16.48
C ASN A 8 -13.49 2.18 -16.36
N GLY A 9 -14.35 1.20 -16.67
CA GLY A 9 -14.16 -0.23 -16.41
C GLY A 9 -12.88 -0.85 -17.00
N GLY A 10 -12.14 -1.56 -16.14
CA GLY A 10 -11.01 -2.40 -16.51
C GLY A 10 -9.61 -1.84 -16.19
N ALA A 11 -9.50 -0.55 -15.87
CA ALA A 11 -8.21 0.03 -15.44
C ALA A 11 -7.79 -0.43 -14.04
N TRP A 12 -8.76 -0.76 -13.18
CA TRP A 12 -8.53 -1.13 -11.79
C TRP A 12 -8.15 -2.62 -11.58
N ASP A 13 -8.51 -3.47 -12.54
CA ASP A 13 -8.15 -4.89 -12.50
C ASP A 13 -6.66 -5.11 -12.81
N ARG A 14 -6.00 -4.10 -13.38
CA ARG A 14 -4.56 -4.10 -13.63
C ARG A 14 -3.75 -3.78 -12.37
N ASP A 15 -2.48 -4.13 -12.38
CA ASP A 15 -1.53 -3.80 -11.30
C ASP A 15 -1.06 -2.34 -11.35
N LYS A 16 -1.51 -1.59 -12.36
CA LYS A 16 -1.26 -0.17 -12.55
C LYS A 16 -2.56 0.57 -12.83
N TRP A 17 -2.82 1.62 -12.08
CA TRP A 17 -3.95 2.52 -12.27
C TRP A 17 -3.46 3.96 -12.47
N GLN A 18 -4.14 4.73 -13.31
CA GLN A 18 -3.84 6.13 -13.55
C GLN A 18 -5.14 6.93 -13.69
N GLN A 19 -5.20 8.07 -13.01
CA GLN A 19 -6.25 9.07 -13.15
C GLN A 19 -5.64 10.47 -13.06
N ASN A 20 -5.79 11.28 -14.11
CA ASN A 20 -5.11 12.57 -14.24
C ASN A 20 -3.59 12.41 -14.02
N GLU A 21 -3.02 13.17 -13.08
CA GLU A 21 -1.61 13.12 -12.67
C GLU A 21 -1.32 11.99 -11.66
N THR A 22 -2.35 11.35 -11.11
CA THR A 22 -2.21 10.31 -10.09
C THR A 22 -1.94 8.97 -10.76
N VAL A 23 -0.80 8.37 -10.43
CA VAL A 23 -0.40 7.02 -10.89
C VAL A 23 -0.19 6.13 -9.68
N VAL A 24 -0.71 4.90 -9.77
CA VAL A 24 -0.54 3.85 -8.77
C VAL A 24 0.02 2.62 -9.46
N VAL A 25 1.04 2.02 -8.86
CA VAL A 25 1.59 0.72 -9.25
C VAL A 25 1.61 -0.17 -8.00
N PHE A 26 0.77 -1.19 -7.99
CA PHE A 26 0.62 -2.17 -6.93
C PHE A 26 1.71 -3.24 -7.05
N ALA A 27 2.89 -2.92 -6.52
CA ALA A 27 4.07 -3.74 -6.68
C ALA A 27 4.85 -3.85 -5.38
N THR A 28 5.45 -5.01 -5.16
CA THR A 28 6.34 -5.28 -4.02
C THR A 28 7.60 -4.42 -4.09
N LYS A 29 8.20 -4.15 -2.93
CA LYS A 29 9.53 -3.53 -2.82
C LYS A 29 10.65 -4.56 -2.66
N THR A 30 10.31 -5.84 -2.56
CA THR A 30 11.27 -6.95 -2.46
C THR A 30 11.89 -7.33 -3.81
N SER A 31 11.39 -6.78 -4.91
CA SER A 31 11.89 -6.93 -6.28
C SER A 31 12.19 -5.55 -6.90
N PRO A 32 12.96 -5.49 -8.00
CA PRO A 32 13.16 -4.25 -8.75
C PRO A 32 11.82 -3.60 -9.12
N LEU A 33 11.74 -2.29 -8.94
CA LEU A 33 10.57 -1.48 -9.23
C LEU A 33 10.99 -0.30 -10.10
N ASN A 34 10.65 -0.35 -11.37
CA ASN A 34 10.83 0.74 -12.31
C ASN A 34 9.63 0.83 -13.28
N SER A 35 9.66 1.82 -14.18
CA SER A 35 8.55 2.09 -15.11
C SER A 35 8.27 0.97 -16.10
N TYR A 36 9.22 0.05 -16.33
CA TYR A 36 9.17 -1.01 -17.34
C TYR A 36 9.04 -2.41 -16.74
N SER A 37 9.50 -2.60 -15.50
CA SER A 37 9.54 -3.89 -14.83
C SER A 37 9.23 -3.70 -13.35
N PHE A 38 8.24 -4.46 -12.89
CA PHE A 38 7.85 -4.56 -11.49
C PHE A 38 7.22 -5.93 -11.24
N THR A 39 7.33 -6.40 -10.01
CA THR A 39 6.60 -7.57 -9.53
C THR A 39 5.36 -7.11 -8.78
N PRO A 40 4.14 -7.48 -9.20
CA PRO A 40 2.92 -7.14 -8.48
C PRO A 40 2.91 -7.66 -7.04
N PHE A 41 2.07 -7.08 -6.18
CA PHE A 41 1.73 -7.74 -4.91
C PHE A 41 1.12 -9.12 -5.17
N ALA A 42 1.45 -10.09 -4.33
CA ALA A 42 0.77 -11.38 -4.35
C ALA A 42 -0.62 -11.30 -3.71
N GLU A 43 -1.51 -12.22 -4.08
CA GLU A 43 -2.77 -12.41 -3.36
C GLU A 43 -2.52 -13.11 -2.01
N PRO A 44 -3.30 -12.79 -0.95
CA PRO A 44 -4.47 -11.91 -0.92
C PRO A 44 -4.17 -10.41 -0.71
N PHE A 45 -2.91 -10.02 -0.51
CA PHE A 45 -2.55 -8.64 -0.19
C PHE A 45 -2.92 -7.65 -1.31
N MET A 46 -2.80 -8.06 -2.57
CA MET A 46 -3.17 -7.24 -3.72
C MET A 46 -4.60 -6.72 -3.62
N GLN A 47 -5.57 -7.60 -3.33
CA GLN A 47 -6.98 -7.21 -3.17
C GLN A 47 -7.17 -6.19 -2.05
N PHE A 48 -6.53 -6.40 -0.91
CA PHE A 48 -6.57 -5.44 0.19
C PHE A 48 -5.97 -4.09 -0.21
N ALA A 49 -4.76 -4.08 -0.78
CA ALA A 49 -4.06 -2.87 -1.17
C ALA A 49 -4.90 -2.03 -2.15
N LYS A 50 -5.53 -2.70 -3.13
CA LYS A 50 -6.51 -2.06 -4.02
C LYS A 50 -7.67 -1.50 -3.20
N ALA A 51 -8.39 -2.32 -2.44
CA ALA A 51 -9.55 -1.86 -1.67
C ALA A 51 -9.24 -0.65 -0.78
N TYR A 52 -8.09 -0.66 -0.09
CA TYR A 52 -7.62 0.43 0.75
C TYR A 52 -7.36 1.72 -0.05
N VAL A 53 -6.60 1.66 -1.15
CA VAL A 53 -6.35 2.84 -2.00
C VAL A 53 -7.66 3.40 -2.55
N ARG A 54 -8.58 2.54 -3.01
CA ARG A 54 -9.90 2.94 -3.51
C ARG A 54 -10.70 3.65 -2.42
N TYR A 55 -10.74 3.09 -1.22
CA TYR A 55 -11.43 3.70 -0.07
C TYR A 55 -10.85 5.07 0.24
N ARG A 56 -9.54 5.17 0.45
CA ARG A 56 -8.87 6.42 0.84
C ARG A 56 -9.02 7.50 -0.23
N TYR A 57 -8.82 7.17 -1.50
CA TYR A 57 -8.92 8.13 -2.59
C TYR A 57 -10.36 8.61 -2.82
N SER A 58 -11.36 7.74 -2.65
CA SER A 58 -12.77 8.13 -2.78
C SER A 58 -13.19 9.15 -1.71
N HIS A 59 -12.69 9.02 -0.48
CA HIS A 59 -13.01 9.93 0.61
C HIS A 59 -12.17 11.21 0.58
N ARG A 60 -10.91 11.12 0.14
CA ARG A 60 -10.00 12.27 0.04
C ARG A 60 -9.08 12.11 -1.17
N PRO A 61 -9.50 12.59 -2.35
CA PRO A 61 -8.67 12.59 -3.54
C PRO A 61 -7.40 13.41 -3.30
N VAL A 62 -6.25 12.86 -3.68
CA VAL A 62 -4.95 13.52 -3.56
C VAL A 62 -4.16 13.34 -4.84
N LYS A 63 -3.29 14.31 -5.17
CA LYS A 63 -2.49 14.24 -6.41
C LYS A 63 -1.48 13.08 -6.41
N SER A 64 -0.93 12.76 -5.24
CA SER A 64 0.11 11.74 -5.08
C SER A 64 -0.26 10.74 -4.00
N LEU A 65 -0.14 9.46 -4.34
CA LEU A 65 -0.32 8.32 -3.43
C LEU A 65 1.02 7.65 -3.08
N ALA A 66 2.15 8.28 -3.40
CA ALA A 66 3.48 7.68 -3.26
C ALA A 66 3.75 7.18 -1.83
N MET A 67 3.55 8.03 -0.81
CA MET A 67 3.79 7.66 0.60
C MET A 67 2.85 6.53 1.06
N MET A 68 1.61 6.51 0.56
CA MET A 68 0.64 5.45 0.87
C MET A 68 1.08 4.11 0.28
N LEU A 69 1.56 4.12 -0.97
CA LEU A 69 2.07 2.91 -1.62
C LEU A 69 3.37 2.41 -0.97
N GLN A 70 4.24 3.32 -0.51
CA GLN A 70 5.42 2.96 0.28
C GLN A 70 5.01 2.28 1.59
N ALA A 71 4.03 2.81 2.31
CA ALA A 71 3.52 2.17 3.52
C ALA A 71 2.94 0.78 3.23
N LEU A 72 2.13 0.62 2.17
CA LEU A 72 1.60 -0.70 1.77
C LEU A 72 2.72 -1.70 1.45
N ARG A 73 3.81 -1.26 0.82
CA ARG A 73 4.99 -2.12 0.56
C ARG A 73 5.71 -2.53 1.84
N CYS A 74 5.80 -1.63 2.83
CA CYS A 74 6.34 -1.97 4.13
C CYS A 74 5.47 -2.99 4.86
N VAL A 75 4.14 -2.87 4.76
CA VAL A 75 3.19 -3.85 5.32
C VAL A 75 3.35 -5.22 4.66
N GLU A 76 3.36 -5.27 3.33
CA GLU A 76 3.56 -6.51 2.58
C GLU A 76 4.89 -7.19 2.99
N ALA A 77 5.99 -6.44 2.97
CA ALA A 77 7.31 -6.97 3.30
C ALA A 77 7.41 -7.43 4.78
N GLY A 78 6.74 -6.74 5.70
CA GLY A 78 6.69 -7.15 7.11
C GLY A 78 5.92 -8.46 7.28
N LEU A 79 4.76 -8.59 6.64
CA LEU A 79 3.97 -9.82 6.64
C LEU A 79 4.72 -11.01 6.01
N LEU A 80 5.39 -10.78 4.87
CA LEU A 80 6.21 -11.82 4.24
C LEU A 80 7.38 -12.24 5.15
N ALA A 81 8.04 -11.30 5.81
CA ALA A 81 9.16 -11.59 6.69
C ALA A 81 8.73 -12.34 7.96
N SER A 82 7.59 -12.00 8.55
CA SER A 82 7.13 -12.59 9.82
C SER A 82 6.26 -13.83 9.66
N CYS A 83 5.50 -13.92 8.57
CA CYS A 83 4.44 -14.93 8.40
C CYS A 83 4.60 -15.76 7.13
N SER A 84 5.61 -15.48 6.30
CA SER A 84 5.83 -16.11 4.98
C SER A 84 4.67 -15.95 3.99
N ARG A 85 3.68 -15.12 4.33
CA ARG A 85 2.49 -14.84 3.52
C ARG A 85 2.04 -13.40 3.76
N ALA A 86 1.81 -12.66 2.68
CA ALA A 86 1.22 -11.32 2.74
C ALA A 86 -0.31 -11.43 2.91
N ASP A 87 -0.76 -11.65 4.14
CA ASP A 87 -2.18 -11.66 4.50
C ASP A 87 -2.42 -10.68 5.66
N VAL A 88 -3.26 -9.69 5.42
CA VAL A 88 -3.52 -8.58 6.38
C VAL A 88 -4.09 -9.11 7.69
N GLY A 89 -4.85 -10.21 7.66
CA GLY A 89 -5.42 -10.83 8.85
C GLY A 89 -4.38 -11.45 9.79
N LEU A 90 -3.11 -11.53 9.37
CA LEU A 90 -1.99 -11.99 10.19
C LEU A 90 -1.27 -10.83 10.91
N LEU A 91 -1.75 -9.59 10.77
CA LEU A 91 -1.16 -8.45 11.46
C LEU A 91 -1.32 -8.60 12.98
N SER A 92 -0.19 -8.48 13.67
CA SER A 92 -0.09 -8.38 15.13
C SER A 92 0.84 -7.22 15.48
N GLY A 93 0.89 -6.82 16.76
CA GLY A 93 1.81 -5.77 17.21
C GLY A 93 3.26 -6.04 16.81
N ALA A 94 3.73 -7.29 16.95
CA ALA A 94 5.08 -7.68 16.55
C ALA A 94 5.31 -7.55 15.03
N VAL A 95 4.31 -7.88 14.20
CA VAL A 95 4.41 -7.71 12.74
C VAL A 95 4.42 -6.22 12.38
N MET A 96 3.64 -5.38 13.07
CA MET A 96 3.65 -3.92 12.87
C MET A 96 5.02 -3.30 13.12
N ASP A 97 5.75 -3.78 14.14
CA ASP A 97 7.13 -3.35 14.40
C ASP A 97 8.07 -3.74 13.26
N VAL A 98 7.92 -4.95 12.70
CA VAL A 98 8.68 -5.39 11.52
C VAL A 98 8.37 -4.51 10.31
N CYS A 99 7.10 -4.15 10.08
CA CYS A 99 6.71 -3.22 9.01
C CYS A 99 7.41 -1.85 9.16
N ALA A 100 7.49 -1.32 10.39
CA ALA A 100 8.19 -0.06 10.66
C ALA A 100 9.70 -0.17 10.37
N ASN A 101 10.32 -1.31 10.67
CA ASN A 101 11.71 -1.57 10.32
C ASN A 101 11.92 -1.64 8.79
N LYS A 102 10.98 -2.24 8.05
CA LYS A 102 11.02 -2.24 6.57
C LYS A 102 11.00 -0.84 5.97
N CYS A 103 10.34 0.12 6.61
CA CYS A 103 10.41 1.53 6.17
C CYS A 103 11.84 2.08 6.22
N LYS A 104 12.60 1.76 7.28
CA LYS A 104 13.99 2.20 7.45
C LYS A 104 14.94 1.47 6.49
N GLU A 105 14.66 0.21 6.18
CA GLU A 105 15.43 -0.57 5.21
C GLU A 105 15.24 -0.09 3.77
N PHE A 106 14.00 0.24 3.38
CA PHE A 106 13.67 0.54 1.98
C PHE A 106 13.93 1.97 1.55
N TYR A 107 13.96 2.91 2.50
CA TYR A 107 14.07 4.33 2.23
C TYR A 107 15.20 4.91 3.09
N SER A 108 15.88 5.93 2.59
CA SER A 108 17.05 6.50 3.28
C SER A 108 16.84 7.92 3.81
N SER A 109 15.78 8.59 3.37
CA SER A 109 15.47 9.96 3.77
C SER A 109 14.60 10.00 5.02
N GLU A 110 14.99 10.81 6.01
CA GLU A 110 14.22 11.02 7.24
C GLU A 110 12.81 11.56 6.98
N ASP A 111 12.66 12.49 6.02
CA ASP A 111 11.36 13.01 5.61
C ASP A 111 10.47 11.89 5.03
N VAL A 112 11.05 11.01 4.22
CA VAL A 112 10.34 9.84 3.67
C VAL A 112 9.99 8.85 4.79
N HIS A 113 10.87 8.63 5.76
CA HIS A 113 10.56 7.79 6.93
C HIS A 113 9.38 8.34 7.70
N HIS A 114 9.39 9.64 8.02
CA HIS A 114 8.32 10.28 8.77
C HIS A 114 6.98 10.18 8.02
N LYS A 115 6.95 10.58 6.75
CA LYS A 115 5.72 10.57 5.94
C LYS A 115 5.20 9.16 5.69
N THR A 116 6.09 8.19 5.45
CA THR A 116 5.71 6.77 5.28
C THR A 116 5.21 6.20 6.61
N GLY A 117 5.85 6.55 7.73
CA GLY A 117 5.41 6.17 9.08
C GLY A 117 4.00 6.66 9.41
N LEU A 118 3.68 7.92 9.07
CA LEU A 118 2.32 8.44 9.21
C LEU A 118 1.29 7.66 8.37
N GLN A 119 1.67 7.21 7.16
CA GLN A 119 0.80 6.38 6.34
C GLN A 119 0.68 4.95 6.88
N LEU A 120 1.74 4.38 7.45
CA LEU A 120 1.69 3.08 8.14
C LEU A 120 0.72 3.12 9.31
N GLN A 121 0.82 4.14 10.16
CA GLN A 121 -0.12 4.35 11.26
C GLN A 121 -1.56 4.43 10.73
N ALA A 122 -1.81 5.20 9.67
CA ALA A 122 -3.14 5.31 9.08
C ALA A 122 -3.66 3.99 8.50
N VAL A 123 -2.81 3.10 8.00
CA VAL A 123 -3.20 1.74 7.57
C VAL A 123 -3.59 0.90 8.79
N PHE A 124 -2.78 0.92 9.86
CA PHE A 124 -3.03 0.13 11.07
C PHE A 124 -4.27 0.58 11.82
N ASP A 125 -4.48 1.90 11.93
CA ASP A 125 -5.68 2.46 12.56
C ASP A 125 -6.92 2.10 11.73
N PHE A 126 -6.86 2.17 10.40
CA PHE A 126 -7.95 1.73 9.53
C PHE A 126 -8.32 0.25 9.75
N LEU A 127 -7.33 -0.64 9.85
CA LEU A 127 -7.57 -2.06 10.09
C LEU A 127 -8.21 -2.29 11.47
N ARG A 128 -7.71 -1.61 12.50
CA ARG A 128 -8.29 -1.66 13.86
C ARG A 128 -9.73 -1.18 13.88
N GLU A 129 -10.02 -0.05 13.23
CA GLU A 129 -11.37 0.53 13.14
C GLU A 129 -12.36 -0.37 12.39
N LYS A 130 -11.90 -1.06 11.35
CA LYS A 130 -12.74 -1.99 10.57
C LYS A 130 -12.83 -3.40 11.17
N SER A 131 -12.14 -3.65 12.28
CA SER A 131 -12.10 -4.95 12.96
C SER A 131 -11.75 -6.10 12.02
N LEU A 132 -10.77 -5.86 11.15
CA LEU A 132 -10.17 -6.84 10.24
C LEU A 132 -8.99 -7.55 10.89
#